data_AF-A0A370KYE3-F1
#
_entry.id   AF-A0A370KYE3-F1
#
_cell.length_a   1.000
_cell.length_b   1.000
_cell.length_c   1.000
_cell.angle_alpha   90.00
_cell.angle_beta   90.00
_cell.angle_gamma   90.00
#
_symmetry.space_group_name_H-M   'P 1'
#
loop_
_entity.id
_entity.type
_entity.pdbx_description
1 polymer ?
#
loop_
_entity_poly.entity_id
_entity_poly.type
_entity_poly.pdbx_seq_one_letter_code
_entity_poly.pdbx_strand_id
1 'polypeptide(L)'
;MAGAVSITSNGGGGGTGADGEGSQGSWSNGGNGGTGGVGGALNLSLTGTLSGTIPAGASLVTLQARGGDGGQGGNKNNTGRYGYPGTGGQGGALAFSLLPGSLITSSSGGPAVVMSSIGGNGLAAGDAQTAWDTAQGVTGGSGGAGGTGAVALSGAITSTGSGVVVLSQGGDAGDGGVSTGPGNAIGGNGGAGGNGGTIAVTLYDGSTISAKGAASEATGQTVTLDQNAPATLSILTAGVLAQSVGGVGGQGNYANGNIEANAGSGGAAGAGGSVTLTSNGGSVAMSGYSSAGLMAQSIGGAAGNGSTAGALFRARGGAGGAGGNAGTVAITTNDNAAGTSSIVTTGAFSDGVLAQSIGGGGGAGGSVSVGGILASVAIGGN
;
A
#
# COMPACT_ATOMS: atom_id res chain seq x y z
N MET A 1 0.59 -19.93 30.85
CA MET A 1 0.44 -18.68 30.07
C MET A 1 1.22 -18.87 28.78
N ALA A 2 0.56 -19.25 27.69
CA ALA A 2 1.20 -19.20 26.38
C ALA A 2 0.74 -17.91 25.72
N GLY A 3 1.69 -17.00 25.51
CA GLY A 3 1.45 -15.66 24.96
C GLY A 3 1.39 -15.70 23.43
N ALA A 4 0.93 -14.60 22.85
CA ALA A 4 1.07 -14.37 21.41
C ALA A 4 2.55 -14.19 21.04
N VAL A 5 2.93 -14.62 19.84
CA VAL A 5 4.20 -14.31 19.21
C VAL A 5 3.99 -13.08 18.32
N SER A 6 4.67 -11.99 18.63
CA SER A 6 4.66 -10.78 17.80
C SER A 6 6.09 -10.37 17.48
N ILE A 7 6.41 -10.27 16.20
CA ILE A 7 7.72 -9.84 15.71
C ILE A 7 7.49 -8.69 14.74
N THR A 8 8.16 -7.56 14.97
CA THR A 8 8.06 -6.36 14.14
C THR A 8 9.44 -5.91 13.70
N SER A 9 9.56 -5.53 12.43
CA SER A 9 10.73 -4.86 11.88
C SER A 9 10.31 -3.56 11.20
N ASN A 10 11.01 -2.47 11.48
CA ASN A 10 10.73 -1.16 10.91
C ASN A 10 12.00 -0.59 10.28
N GLY A 11 11.91 -0.16 9.03
CA GLY A 11 12.92 0.66 8.40
C GLY A 11 12.98 2.05 9.05
N GLY A 12 14.18 2.62 9.15
CA GLY A 12 14.34 4.00 9.65
C GLY A 12 13.77 5.03 8.68
N GLY A 13 13.27 6.16 9.17
CA GLY A 13 12.84 7.25 8.30
C GLY A 13 14.01 7.86 7.52
N GLY A 14 13.71 8.39 6.34
CA GLY A 14 14.66 9.17 5.55
C GLY A 14 15.04 10.46 6.25
N GLY A 15 16.33 10.82 6.21
CA GLY A 15 16.81 12.08 6.78
C GLY A 15 16.20 13.30 6.08
N THR A 16 15.94 14.37 6.81
CA THR A 16 15.48 15.63 6.21
C THR A 16 16.61 16.31 5.44
N GLY A 17 16.30 16.84 4.26
CA GLY A 17 17.22 17.68 3.51
C GLY A 17 17.54 18.97 4.27
N ALA A 18 18.79 19.44 4.18
CA ALA A 18 19.20 20.69 4.81
C ALA A 18 18.60 21.90 4.08
N ASP A 19 18.28 22.96 4.82
CA ASP A 19 17.82 24.21 4.21
C ASP A 19 18.99 24.92 3.52
N GLY A 20 18.73 25.46 2.34
CA GLY A 20 19.69 26.29 1.62
C GLY A 20 19.72 27.70 2.20
N GLU A 21 20.88 28.17 2.66
CA GLU A 21 21.08 29.56 3.08
C GLU A 21 21.90 30.33 2.04
N GLY A 22 21.52 31.57 1.75
CA GLY A 22 22.23 32.44 0.80
C GLY A 22 21.88 33.91 1.00
N SER A 23 22.83 34.80 0.70
CA SER A 23 22.60 36.26 0.71
C SER A 23 21.72 36.71 -0.46
N GLN A 24 21.14 37.92 -0.38
CA GLN A 24 20.31 38.48 -1.46
C GLN A 24 21.05 38.45 -2.80
N GLY A 25 20.42 37.84 -3.81
CA GLY A 25 20.97 37.66 -5.16
C GLY A 25 21.77 36.36 -5.36
N SER A 26 21.96 35.53 -4.32
CA SER A 26 22.61 34.23 -4.44
C SER A 26 21.62 33.11 -4.77
N TRP A 27 22.05 32.15 -5.58
CA TRP A 27 21.29 30.93 -5.86
C TRP A 27 21.54 29.89 -4.75
N SER A 28 20.50 29.53 -3.99
CA SER A 28 20.60 28.54 -2.90
C SER A 28 19.49 27.49 -3.00
N ASN A 29 19.87 26.22 -2.97
CA ASN A 29 18.94 25.09 -3.08
C ASN A 29 18.83 24.37 -1.74
N GLY A 30 17.62 23.90 -1.42
CA GLY A 30 17.43 22.93 -0.34
C GLY A 30 18.04 21.58 -0.70
N GLY A 31 18.60 20.90 0.29
CA GLY A 31 19.05 19.51 0.18
C GLY A 31 17.88 18.56 -0.01
N ASN A 32 18.11 17.42 -0.65
CA ASN A 32 17.06 16.41 -0.83
C ASN A 32 16.82 15.63 0.46
N GLY A 33 15.57 15.19 0.66
CA GLY A 33 15.23 14.20 1.67
C GLY A 33 15.85 12.85 1.35
N GLY A 34 16.32 12.16 2.38
CA GLY A 34 16.87 10.81 2.29
C GLY A 34 15.79 9.78 2.00
N THR A 35 16.20 8.63 1.48
CA THR A 35 15.30 7.49 1.28
C THR A 35 14.96 6.85 2.63
N GLY A 36 13.72 6.41 2.79
CA GLY A 36 13.32 5.54 3.89
C GLY A 36 14.07 4.22 3.88
N GLY A 37 14.37 3.70 5.06
CA GLY A 37 15.04 2.42 5.26
C GLY A 37 14.14 1.24 4.91
N VAL A 38 14.76 0.13 4.51
CA VAL A 38 14.06 -1.13 4.21
C VAL A 38 13.63 -1.80 5.52
N GLY A 39 12.39 -2.30 5.58
CA GLY A 39 11.95 -3.19 6.64
C GLY A 39 12.73 -4.51 6.63
N GLY A 40 13.18 -4.97 7.79
CA GLY A 40 13.95 -6.21 7.89
C GLY A 40 13.11 -7.44 7.55
N ALA A 41 13.76 -8.47 7.00
CA ALA A 41 13.13 -9.75 6.73
C ALA A 41 12.84 -10.50 8.04
N LEU A 42 11.66 -11.11 8.14
CA LEU A 42 11.23 -11.90 9.29
C LEU A 42 10.90 -13.32 8.85
N ASN A 43 11.58 -14.30 9.42
CA ASN A 43 11.32 -15.73 9.18
C ASN A 43 10.96 -16.38 10.51
N LEU A 44 9.75 -16.95 10.61
CA LEU A 44 9.30 -17.68 11.79
C LEU A 44 8.93 -19.11 11.40
N SER A 45 9.54 -20.08 12.07
CA SER A 45 9.18 -21.48 11.97
C SER A 45 8.69 -21.97 13.34
N LEU A 46 7.49 -22.54 13.39
CA LEU A 46 6.90 -23.05 14.62
C LEU A 46 6.95 -24.58 14.65
N THR A 47 7.36 -25.12 15.79
CA THR A 47 7.22 -26.54 16.17
C THR A 47 6.37 -26.67 17.43
N GLY A 48 5.61 -27.76 17.54
CA GLY A 48 4.79 -28.05 18.72
C GLY A 48 3.48 -27.25 18.78
N THR A 49 2.95 -27.05 19.98
CA THR A 49 1.62 -26.44 20.18
C THR A 49 1.73 -25.00 20.66
N LEU A 50 1.07 -24.08 19.95
CA LEU A 50 0.84 -22.69 20.35
C LEU A 50 -0.65 -22.43 20.56
N SER A 51 -1.04 -22.18 21.81
CA SER A 51 -2.42 -21.87 22.18
C SER A 51 -2.41 -20.92 23.36
N GLY A 52 -3.31 -19.95 23.43
CA GLY A 52 -3.32 -19.01 24.55
C GLY A 52 -4.58 -18.18 24.62
N THR A 53 -4.90 -17.69 25.81
CA THR A 53 -5.95 -16.68 26.00
C THR A 53 -5.35 -15.33 25.67
N ILE A 54 -5.77 -14.74 24.55
CA ILE A 54 -5.40 -13.40 24.10
C ILE A 54 -6.67 -12.52 24.03
N PRO A 55 -6.54 -11.18 23.99
CA PRO A 55 -7.69 -10.29 23.85
C PRO A 55 -8.57 -10.65 22.66
N ALA A 56 -9.88 -10.38 22.77
CA ALA A 56 -10.81 -10.57 21.66
C ALA A 56 -10.35 -9.77 20.42
N GLY A 57 -10.42 -10.39 19.24
CA GLY A 57 -9.94 -9.84 17.96
C GLY A 57 -8.43 -9.91 17.73
N ALA A 58 -7.62 -10.22 18.74
CA ALA A 58 -6.16 -10.29 18.59
C ALA A 58 -5.70 -11.56 17.85
N SER A 59 -4.45 -11.55 17.36
CA SER A 59 -3.84 -12.69 16.67
C SER A 59 -2.79 -13.40 17.52
N LEU A 60 -2.67 -14.73 17.37
CA LEU A 60 -1.66 -15.52 18.11
C LEU A 60 -0.26 -15.35 17.54
N VAL A 61 -0.13 -15.24 16.22
CA VAL A 61 1.13 -14.99 15.54
C VAL A 61 0.99 -13.73 14.69
N THR A 62 1.88 -12.77 14.91
CA THR A 62 1.96 -11.54 14.11
C THR A 62 3.40 -11.34 13.63
N LEU A 63 3.58 -11.28 12.31
CA LEU A 63 4.83 -10.84 11.68
C LEU A 63 4.55 -9.54 10.93
N GLN A 64 5.24 -8.46 11.30
CA GLN A 64 5.09 -7.18 10.63
C GLN A 64 6.44 -6.64 10.17
N ALA A 65 6.56 -6.28 8.90
CA ALA A 65 7.74 -5.59 8.38
C ALA A 65 7.32 -4.32 7.63
N ARG A 66 7.79 -3.17 8.09
CA ARG A 66 7.47 -1.85 7.51
C ARG A 66 8.73 -1.20 6.95
N GLY A 67 8.64 -0.65 5.74
CA GLY A 67 9.60 0.33 5.25
C GLY A 67 9.46 1.64 6.02
N GLY A 68 10.56 2.39 6.12
CA GLY A 68 10.52 3.75 6.67
C GLY A 68 10.02 4.75 5.64
N ASP A 69 9.42 5.85 6.09
CA ASP A 69 8.99 6.92 5.20
C ASP A 69 10.20 7.66 4.59
N GLY A 70 10.01 8.27 3.42
CA GLY A 70 11.01 9.18 2.85
C GLY A 70 11.26 10.40 3.72
N GLY A 71 12.38 11.09 3.50
CA GLY A 71 12.69 12.34 4.19
C GLY A 71 12.05 13.55 3.52
N GLN A 72 11.81 14.61 4.28
CA GLN A 72 11.37 15.89 3.69
C GLN A 72 12.52 16.53 2.90
N GLY A 73 12.20 17.22 1.80
CA GLY A 73 13.14 18.10 1.11
C GLY A 73 13.40 19.38 1.92
N GLY A 74 14.61 19.91 1.85
CA GLY A 74 14.97 21.17 2.51
C GLY A 74 14.35 22.38 1.83
N ASN A 75 14.18 23.45 2.59
CA ASN A 75 13.75 24.75 2.08
C ASN A 75 14.87 25.42 1.28
N LYS A 76 14.47 26.39 0.46
CA LYS A 76 15.38 27.33 -0.18
C LYS A 76 15.30 28.71 0.48
N ASN A 77 16.36 29.50 0.30
CA ASN A 77 16.37 30.93 0.62
C ASN A 77 16.50 31.75 -0.68
N ASN A 78 15.64 32.76 -0.85
CA ASN A 78 15.65 33.71 -1.96
C ASN A 78 15.44 33.03 -3.34
N THR A 79 16.46 33.05 -4.22
CA THR A 79 16.44 32.42 -5.55
C THR A 79 16.99 30.99 -5.48
N GLY A 80 16.28 30.02 -6.06
CA GLY A 80 16.69 28.61 -6.03
C GLY A 80 15.53 27.62 -6.04
N ARG A 81 15.82 26.34 -5.80
CA ARG A 81 14.83 25.24 -5.76
C ARG A 81 14.75 24.57 -4.39
N TYR A 82 13.55 24.13 -4.03
CA TYR A 82 13.34 23.25 -2.88
C TYR A 82 14.03 21.91 -3.12
N GLY A 83 14.41 21.25 -2.03
CA GLY A 83 14.85 19.87 -2.08
C GLY A 83 13.72 18.94 -2.50
N TYR A 84 14.06 17.84 -3.16
CA TYR A 84 13.09 16.79 -3.43
C TYR A 84 12.82 15.97 -2.15
N PRO A 85 11.57 15.64 -1.83
CA PRO A 85 11.27 14.64 -0.81
C PRO A 85 11.86 13.28 -1.21
N GLY A 86 12.23 12.50 -0.21
CA GLY A 86 12.78 11.17 -0.37
C GLY A 86 11.70 10.13 -0.70
N THR A 87 12.15 8.99 -1.19
CA THR A 87 11.29 7.83 -1.45
C THR A 87 11.05 7.05 -0.16
N GLY A 88 9.87 6.47 0.00
CA GLY A 88 9.61 5.47 1.02
C GLY A 88 10.49 4.22 0.84
N GLY A 89 10.83 3.56 1.93
CA GLY A 89 11.61 2.32 1.93
C GLY A 89 10.75 1.10 1.65
N GLN A 90 11.35 -0.01 1.18
CA GLN A 90 10.59 -1.23 0.93
C GLN A 90 10.14 -1.89 2.24
N GLY A 91 8.97 -2.53 2.24
CA GLY A 91 8.58 -3.50 3.27
C GLY A 91 9.52 -4.72 3.28
N GLY A 92 9.56 -5.43 4.40
CA GLY A 92 10.43 -6.60 4.56
C GLY A 92 9.81 -7.90 4.05
N ALA A 93 10.64 -8.85 3.63
CA ALA A 93 10.19 -10.19 3.29
C ALA A 93 9.71 -10.92 4.56
N LEU A 94 8.53 -11.53 4.50
CA LEU A 94 7.95 -12.29 5.59
C LEU A 94 7.83 -13.76 5.20
N ALA A 95 8.31 -14.67 6.05
CA ALA A 95 8.07 -16.09 5.91
C ALA A 95 7.55 -16.71 7.20
N PHE A 96 6.50 -17.51 7.09
CA PHE A 96 5.95 -18.30 8.17
C PHE A 96 5.89 -19.77 7.78
N SER A 97 6.40 -20.65 8.64
CA SER A 97 6.32 -22.10 8.47
C SER A 97 5.73 -22.76 9.70
N LEU A 98 4.69 -23.59 9.50
CA LEU A 98 4.15 -24.46 10.54
C LEU A 98 4.56 -25.89 10.23
N LEU A 99 5.50 -26.43 11.00
CA LEU A 99 6.12 -27.72 10.72
C LEU A 99 5.19 -28.91 11.04
N PRO A 100 5.45 -30.10 10.49
CA PRO A 100 4.65 -31.30 10.75
C PRO A 100 4.45 -31.56 12.25
N GLY A 101 3.22 -31.96 12.62
CA GLY A 101 2.86 -32.25 14.02
C GLY A 101 2.65 -31.01 14.91
N SER A 102 2.76 -29.81 14.36
CA SER A 102 2.55 -28.55 15.10
C SER A 102 1.08 -28.12 15.05
N LEU A 103 0.64 -27.43 16.11
CA LEU A 103 -0.75 -27.00 16.29
C LEU A 103 -0.83 -25.53 16.73
N ILE A 104 -1.70 -24.75 16.09
CA ILE A 104 -2.11 -23.42 16.57
C ILE A 104 -3.60 -23.45 16.91
N THR A 105 -3.97 -22.95 18.10
CA THR A 105 -5.37 -22.91 18.55
C THR A 105 -5.75 -21.52 19.06
N SER A 106 -6.52 -20.75 18.27
CA SER A 106 -6.98 -19.39 18.58
C SER A 106 -8.47 -19.31 18.86
N SER A 107 -8.84 -18.81 20.05
CA SER A 107 -10.23 -18.56 20.47
C SER A 107 -10.60 -17.07 20.55
N SER A 108 -9.77 -16.18 20.00
CA SER A 108 -9.95 -14.72 20.12
C SER A 108 -11.01 -14.13 19.19
N GLY A 109 -11.44 -14.85 18.16
CA GLY A 109 -12.21 -14.30 17.04
C GLY A 109 -11.38 -13.50 16.02
N GLY A 110 -10.11 -13.22 16.32
CA GLY A 110 -9.14 -12.67 15.35
C GLY A 110 -8.46 -13.77 14.53
N PRO A 111 -7.64 -13.40 13.52
CA PRO A 111 -6.86 -14.37 12.77
C PRO A 111 -5.89 -15.16 13.67
N ALA A 112 -5.63 -16.43 13.39
CA ALA A 112 -4.62 -17.17 14.14
C ALA A 112 -3.20 -16.70 13.79
N VAL A 113 -2.94 -16.46 12.49
CA VAL A 113 -1.66 -15.95 11.97
C VAL A 113 -1.91 -14.73 11.09
N VAL A 114 -1.17 -13.65 11.33
CA VAL A 114 -1.14 -12.46 10.49
C VAL A 114 0.29 -12.14 10.07
N MET A 115 0.47 -11.91 8.78
CA MET A 115 1.69 -11.41 8.19
C MET A 115 1.36 -10.11 7.44
N SER A 116 2.11 -9.04 7.70
CA SER A 116 1.87 -7.74 7.08
C SER A 116 3.19 -7.09 6.67
N SER A 117 3.44 -6.99 5.37
CA SER A 117 4.59 -6.28 4.81
C SER A 117 4.15 -5.00 4.12
N ILE A 118 4.61 -3.84 4.60
CA ILE A 118 4.12 -2.53 4.13
C ILE A 118 5.32 -1.67 3.72
N GLY A 119 5.27 -1.11 2.52
CA GLY A 119 6.25 -0.09 2.08
C GLY A 119 6.06 1.23 2.82
N GLY A 120 7.13 1.99 3.00
CA GLY A 120 7.06 3.34 3.58
C GLY A 120 6.46 4.33 2.60
N ASN A 121 5.97 5.45 3.12
CA ASN A 121 5.36 6.48 2.29
C ASN A 121 6.40 7.43 1.70
N GLY A 122 6.11 7.98 0.52
CA GLY A 122 6.74 9.19 0.03
C GLY A 122 6.13 10.42 0.71
N LEU A 123 6.91 11.47 0.90
CA LEU A 123 6.42 12.70 1.51
C LEU A 123 6.06 13.75 0.48
N ALA A 124 5.11 14.62 0.84
CA ALA A 124 4.73 15.76 0.01
C ALA A 124 5.92 16.69 -0.23
N ALA A 125 5.96 17.30 -1.40
CA ALA A 125 7.02 18.21 -1.79
C ALA A 125 6.77 19.63 -1.26
N GLY A 126 7.83 20.42 -1.08
CA GLY A 126 7.72 21.82 -0.66
C GLY A 126 7.19 22.74 -1.78
N ASP A 127 6.49 23.81 -1.38
CA ASP A 127 5.88 24.79 -2.30
C ASP A 127 6.90 25.76 -2.90
N ALA A 128 6.93 25.91 -4.22
CA ALA A 128 7.81 26.84 -4.92
C ALA A 128 7.23 28.25 -5.07
N GLN A 129 7.93 29.24 -4.52
CA GLN A 129 7.68 30.67 -4.77
C GLN A 129 8.91 31.33 -5.41
N THR A 130 8.72 32.15 -6.44
CA THR A 130 9.80 32.92 -7.07
C THR A 130 9.42 34.38 -7.26
N ALA A 131 10.43 35.25 -7.27
CA ALA A 131 10.23 36.70 -7.41
C ALA A 131 10.46 37.22 -8.85
N TRP A 132 11.29 36.54 -9.67
CA TRP A 132 11.68 37.05 -11.01
C TRP A 132 11.92 35.97 -12.08
N ASP A 133 11.92 34.68 -11.74
CA ASP A 133 12.16 33.54 -12.64
C ASP A 133 10.98 32.54 -12.65
N THR A 134 11.12 31.42 -13.38
CA THR A 134 10.07 30.40 -13.47
C THR A 134 9.90 29.68 -12.14
N ALA A 135 8.72 29.78 -11.51
CA ALA A 135 8.39 28.97 -10.33
C ALA A 135 8.21 27.51 -10.75
N GLN A 136 8.99 26.59 -10.17
CA GLN A 136 8.90 25.16 -10.45
C GLN A 136 8.72 24.38 -9.15
N GLY A 137 7.57 23.74 -9.00
CA GLY A 137 7.22 22.88 -7.89
C GLY A 137 7.99 21.57 -8.00
N VAL A 138 8.45 21.08 -6.86
CA VAL A 138 9.14 19.79 -6.80
C VAL A 138 8.14 18.64 -6.87
N THR A 139 8.58 17.49 -7.40
CA THR A 139 7.75 16.28 -7.44
C THR A 139 7.69 15.64 -6.05
N GLY A 140 6.53 15.13 -5.66
CA GLY A 140 6.34 14.42 -4.40
C GLY A 140 7.16 13.12 -4.33
N GLY A 141 7.44 12.66 -3.11
CA GLY A 141 8.22 11.44 -2.90
C GLY A 141 7.45 10.22 -3.39
N SER A 142 8.13 9.21 -3.92
CA SER A 142 7.47 7.95 -4.26
C SER A 142 7.27 7.08 -3.03
N GLY A 143 6.19 6.29 -2.99
CA GLY A 143 6.01 5.24 -2.00
C GLY A 143 6.97 4.07 -2.22
N GLY A 144 7.33 3.38 -1.14
CA GLY A 144 8.10 2.14 -1.18
C GLY A 144 7.20 0.94 -1.52
N ALA A 145 7.73 -0.07 -2.19
CA ALA A 145 7.04 -1.33 -2.41
C ALA A 145 6.80 -2.12 -1.11
N GLY A 146 5.71 -2.88 -1.07
CA GLY A 146 5.50 -3.93 -0.08
C GLY A 146 6.50 -5.07 -0.27
N GLY A 147 6.81 -5.78 0.81
CA GLY A 147 7.68 -6.96 0.77
C GLY A 147 6.94 -8.24 0.41
N THR A 148 7.68 -9.33 0.24
CA THR A 148 7.08 -10.64 -0.09
C THR A 148 6.45 -11.29 1.14
N GLY A 149 5.44 -12.13 0.92
CA GLY A 149 4.83 -12.97 1.95
C GLY A 149 4.86 -14.44 1.55
N ALA A 150 5.52 -15.29 2.34
CA ALA A 150 5.61 -16.73 2.10
C ALA A 150 5.04 -17.53 3.28
N VAL A 151 4.08 -18.40 3.02
CA VAL A 151 3.51 -19.30 4.04
C VAL A 151 3.67 -20.75 3.60
N ALA A 152 4.19 -21.57 4.50
CA ALA A 152 4.36 -23.01 4.32
C ALA A 152 3.70 -23.75 5.50
N LEU A 153 2.58 -24.42 5.27
CA LEU A 153 1.88 -25.16 6.32
C LEU A 153 2.06 -26.66 6.11
N SER A 154 2.37 -27.38 7.18
CA SER A 154 2.35 -28.85 7.28
C SER A 154 1.72 -29.33 8.61
N GLY A 155 1.13 -28.40 9.37
CA GLY A 155 0.51 -28.65 10.67
C GLY A 155 -0.95 -28.19 10.71
N ALA A 156 -1.52 -28.15 11.91
CA ALA A 156 -2.92 -27.81 12.13
C ALA A 156 -3.12 -26.40 12.68
N ILE A 157 -4.11 -25.67 12.17
CA ILE A 157 -4.56 -24.38 12.69
C ILE A 157 -6.07 -24.46 12.97
N THR A 158 -6.46 -24.17 14.19
CA THR A 158 -7.86 -23.98 14.58
C THR A 158 -8.07 -22.55 15.02
N SER A 159 -9.03 -21.85 14.41
CA SER A 159 -9.32 -20.45 14.67
C SER A 159 -10.82 -20.19 14.77
N THR A 160 -11.20 -19.31 15.70
CA THR A 160 -12.55 -18.73 15.78
C THR A 160 -12.72 -17.46 14.93
N GLY A 161 -11.65 -17.04 14.25
CA GLY A 161 -11.64 -16.04 13.17
C GLY A 161 -10.96 -16.64 11.93
N SER A 162 -10.18 -15.85 11.21
CA SER A 162 -9.40 -16.34 10.05
C SER A 162 -8.31 -17.32 10.48
N GLY A 163 -7.92 -18.24 9.60
CA GLY A 163 -6.77 -19.11 9.84
C GLY A 163 -5.47 -18.34 9.66
N VAL A 164 -5.17 -17.99 8.42
CA VAL A 164 -3.98 -17.23 8.03
C VAL A 164 -4.38 -16.01 7.21
N VAL A 165 -3.80 -14.86 7.53
CA VAL A 165 -3.91 -13.62 6.76
C VAL A 165 -2.52 -13.16 6.38
N VAL A 166 -2.29 -12.96 5.08
CA VAL A 166 -1.05 -12.41 4.53
C VAL A 166 -1.39 -11.16 3.74
N LEU A 167 -0.79 -10.04 4.12
CA LEU A 167 -0.93 -8.75 3.47
C LEU A 167 0.45 -8.28 2.98
N SER A 168 0.50 -7.83 1.74
CA SER A 168 1.59 -7.02 1.21
C SER A 168 1.03 -5.75 0.60
N GLN A 169 1.51 -4.60 1.05
CA GLN A 169 1.02 -3.30 0.63
C GLN A 169 2.17 -2.38 0.25
N GLY A 170 2.08 -1.74 -0.92
CA GLY A 170 2.96 -0.62 -1.26
C GLY A 170 2.58 0.64 -0.50
N GLY A 171 3.56 1.44 -0.13
CA GLY A 171 3.35 2.75 0.49
C GLY A 171 2.80 3.77 -0.50
N ASP A 172 2.16 4.80 0.04
CA ASP A 172 1.56 5.86 -0.76
C ASP A 172 2.62 6.89 -1.15
N ALA A 173 2.36 7.60 -2.25
CA ALA A 173 3.22 8.68 -2.68
C ALA A 173 2.83 10.02 -2.06
N GLY A 174 3.78 10.96 -2.07
CA GLY A 174 3.53 12.34 -1.69
C GLY A 174 3.02 13.20 -2.84
N ASP A 175 2.31 14.27 -2.49
CA ASP A 175 1.85 15.27 -3.45
C ASP A 175 3.01 16.16 -3.95
N GLY A 176 2.86 16.74 -5.15
CA GLY A 176 3.81 17.72 -5.67
C GLY A 176 3.73 19.08 -4.97
N GLY A 177 4.70 19.97 -5.20
CA GLY A 177 4.67 21.32 -4.62
C GLY A 177 3.79 22.30 -5.41
N VAL A 178 3.16 23.26 -4.73
CA VAL A 178 2.47 24.38 -5.40
C VAL A 178 3.50 25.31 -6.07
N SER A 179 3.14 25.97 -7.17
CA SER A 179 3.99 26.99 -7.80
C SER A 179 3.28 28.31 -8.02
N THR A 180 3.84 29.39 -7.47
CA THR A 180 3.33 30.76 -7.68
C THR A 180 4.47 31.72 -7.99
N GLY A 181 4.30 32.54 -9.04
CA GLY A 181 5.29 33.56 -9.37
C GLY A 181 4.82 34.56 -10.44
N PRO A 182 5.45 35.74 -10.52
CA PRO A 182 5.08 36.79 -11.47
C PRO A 182 5.50 36.49 -12.92
N GLY A 183 6.24 35.40 -13.16
CA GLY A 183 6.65 34.92 -14.48
C GLY A 183 5.89 33.66 -14.93
N ASN A 184 6.62 32.67 -15.43
CA ASN A 184 6.06 31.34 -15.73
C ASN A 184 5.95 30.51 -14.43
N ALA A 185 4.95 29.62 -14.34
CA ALA A 185 4.78 28.69 -13.24
C ALA A 185 4.58 27.26 -13.74
N ILE A 186 5.24 26.30 -13.09
CA ILE A 186 5.11 24.86 -13.34
C ILE A 186 4.86 24.17 -12.01
N GLY A 187 3.65 23.66 -11.80
CA GLY A 187 3.28 22.95 -10.57
C GLY A 187 4.03 21.63 -10.44
N GLY A 188 4.27 21.21 -9.20
CA GLY A 188 4.93 19.95 -8.90
C GLY A 188 4.02 18.76 -9.20
N ASN A 189 4.58 17.71 -9.78
CA ASN A 189 3.87 16.46 -10.02
C ASN A 189 3.74 15.66 -8.72
N GLY A 190 2.71 14.82 -8.62
CA GLY A 190 2.64 13.82 -7.56
C GLY A 190 3.68 12.71 -7.72
N GLY A 191 4.09 12.12 -6.61
CA GLY A 191 4.98 10.96 -6.59
C GLY A 191 4.26 9.68 -7.06
N ALA A 192 5.03 8.66 -7.42
CA ALA A 192 4.47 7.35 -7.76
C ALA A 192 4.19 6.50 -6.49
N GLY A 193 3.04 5.82 -6.44
CA GLY A 193 2.73 4.86 -5.39
C GLY A 193 3.63 3.62 -5.46
N GLY A 194 3.89 2.98 -4.32
CA GLY A 194 4.71 1.78 -4.24
C GLY A 194 3.96 0.52 -4.71
N ASN A 195 4.64 -0.45 -5.30
CA ASN A 195 3.99 -1.70 -5.71
C ASN A 195 3.68 -2.61 -4.50
N GLY A 196 2.59 -3.36 -4.54
CA GLY A 196 2.38 -4.51 -3.65
C GLY A 196 3.39 -5.63 -3.95
N GLY A 197 3.74 -6.41 -2.93
CA GLY A 197 4.68 -7.51 -3.04
C GLY A 197 4.03 -8.85 -3.40
N THR A 198 4.85 -9.81 -3.82
CA THR A 198 4.39 -11.16 -4.16
C THR A 198 4.00 -11.94 -2.91
N ILE A 199 2.88 -12.65 -2.95
CA ILE A 199 2.43 -13.55 -1.89
C ILE A 199 2.32 -14.98 -2.41
N ALA A 200 2.96 -15.90 -1.71
CA ALA A 200 2.88 -17.33 -1.98
C ALA A 200 2.50 -18.09 -0.70
N VAL A 201 1.42 -18.86 -0.76
CA VAL A 201 1.00 -19.74 0.34
C VAL A 201 0.91 -21.16 -0.18
N THR A 202 1.53 -22.08 0.53
CA THR A 202 1.48 -23.51 0.25
C THR A 202 0.95 -24.26 1.46
N LEU A 203 -0.14 -24.99 1.27
CA LEU A 203 -0.65 -25.99 2.21
C LEU A 203 -0.12 -27.35 1.76
N TYR A 204 0.83 -27.91 2.51
CA TYR A 204 1.36 -29.25 2.23
C TYR A 204 0.42 -30.34 2.78
N ASP A 205 0.75 -31.58 2.45
CA ASP A 205 0.07 -32.75 2.95
C ASP A 205 -0.06 -32.75 4.48
N GLY A 206 -1.20 -33.23 4.98
CA GLY A 206 -1.54 -33.23 6.41
C GLY A 206 -1.84 -31.86 7.02
N SER A 207 -1.76 -30.76 6.27
CA SER A 207 -2.15 -29.44 6.77
C SER A 207 -3.65 -29.32 6.93
N THR A 208 -4.10 -28.85 8.08
CA THR A 208 -5.54 -28.63 8.32
C THR A 208 -5.77 -27.23 8.86
N ILE A 209 -6.67 -26.47 8.23
CA ILE A 209 -7.18 -25.22 8.77
C ILE A 209 -8.66 -25.39 9.07
N SER A 210 -9.05 -25.23 10.34
CA SER A 210 -10.44 -25.15 10.76
C SER A 210 -10.70 -23.74 11.29
N ALA A 211 -11.40 -22.92 10.51
CA ALA A 211 -11.66 -21.53 10.83
C ALA A 211 -13.17 -21.27 10.98
N LYS A 212 -13.54 -20.11 11.55
CA LYS A 212 -14.94 -19.72 11.71
C LYS A 212 -15.16 -18.23 11.37
N GLY A 213 -16.09 -17.95 10.46
CA GLY A 213 -16.62 -16.63 10.15
C GLY A 213 -17.64 -16.14 11.19
N ALA A 214 -18.37 -15.08 10.85
CA ALA A 214 -19.36 -14.50 11.76
C ALA A 214 -20.49 -15.48 12.11
N ALA A 215 -21.13 -15.29 13.27
CA ALA A 215 -22.20 -16.18 13.74
C ALA A 215 -23.53 -15.99 13.00
N SER A 216 -23.76 -14.85 12.36
CA SER A 216 -24.97 -14.51 11.59
C SER A 216 -24.61 -13.54 10.47
N GLU A 217 -25.60 -13.15 9.64
CA GLU A 217 -25.57 -11.86 8.94
C GLU A 217 -25.12 -10.81 9.96
N ALA A 218 -23.92 -10.28 9.80
CA ALA A 218 -23.32 -9.39 10.78
C ALA A 218 -22.58 -8.28 10.05
N THR A 219 -22.92 -7.05 10.44
CA THR A 219 -22.04 -5.88 10.44
C THR A 219 -20.63 -6.29 10.86
N GLY A 220 -19.71 -6.44 9.90
CA GLY A 220 -18.39 -7.02 10.12
C GLY A 220 -17.46 -6.18 11.00
N GLN A 221 -16.36 -6.80 11.44
CA GLN A 221 -15.26 -6.08 12.10
C GLN A 221 -14.75 -4.96 11.20
N THR A 222 -14.70 -3.75 11.74
CA THR A 222 -14.05 -2.57 11.15
C THR A 222 -12.53 -2.72 11.23
N VAL A 223 -11.85 -2.86 10.10
CA VAL A 223 -10.41 -2.59 10.00
C VAL A 223 -10.22 -1.26 9.28
N THR A 224 -9.59 -0.33 9.97
CA THR A 224 -9.24 0.99 9.44
C THR A 224 -8.03 0.84 8.52
N LEU A 225 -8.22 1.05 7.21
CA LEU A 225 -7.13 1.01 6.22
C LEU A 225 -6.34 2.32 6.16
N ASP A 226 -6.92 3.43 6.64
CA ASP A 226 -6.33 4.77 6.62
C ASP A 226 -6.81 5.59 7.84
N GLN A 227 -5.90 6.28 8.52
CA GLN A 227 -6.22 7.14 9.66
C GLN A 227 -7.02 8.39 9.27
N ASN A 228 -7.14 8.72 7.98
CA ASN A 228 -7.78 9.94 7.48
C ASN A 228 -9.11 9.74 6.72
N ALA A 229 -9.48 8.52 6.32
CA ALA A 229 -10.77 8.23 5.68
C ALA A 229 -11.26 6.78 5.97
N PRO A 230 -12.15 6.57 6.97
CA PRO A 230 -12.58 5.23 7.33
C PRO A 230 -13.54 4.63 6.29
N ALA A 231 -13.06 3.65 5.52
CA ALA A 231 -13.90 2.75 4.74
C ALA A 231 -14.18 1.48 5.57
N THR A 232 -15.45 1.20 5.85
CA THR A 232 -15.89 -0.02 6.56
C THR A 232 -16.07 -1.17 5.58
N LEU A 233 -15.12 -2.10 5.52
CA LEU A 233 -15.34 -3.40 4.89
C LEU A 233 -15.78 -4.40 5.95
N SER A 234 -16.90 -5.11 5.74
CA SER A 234 -17.08 -6.38 6.44
C SER A 234 -16.04 -7.33 5.87
N ILE A 235 -14.97 -7.59 6.61
CA ILE A 235 -13.92 -8.50 6.12
C ILE A 235 -14.55 -9.88 5.98
N LEU A 236 -14.53 -10.42 4.77
CA LEU A 236 -14.81 -11.83 4.55
C LEU A 236 -13.77 -12.63 5.35
N THR A 237 -14.17 -13.25 6.46
CA THR A 237 -13.27 -14.11 7.23
C THR A 237 -12.86 -15.29 6.34
N ALA A 238 -11.57 -15.61 6.29
CA ALA A 238 -11.08 -16.67 5.41
C ALA A 238 -10.28 -17.73 6.17
N GLY A 239 -10.32 -18.98 5.68
CA GLY A 239 -9.35 -19.99 6.11
C GLY A 239 -7.92 -19.51 5.80
N VAL A 240 -7.70 -19.09 4.56
CA VAL A 240 -6.50 -18.35 4.13
C VAL A 240 -6.92 -17.12 3.34
N LEU A 241 -6.47 -15.94 3.77
CA LEU A 241 -6.53 -14.69 3.01
C LEU A 241 -5.12 -14.29 2.60
N ALA A 242 -4.89 -14.10 1.31
CA ALA A 242 -3.68 -13.50 0.76
C ALA A 242 -4.06 -12.29 -0.09
N GLN A 243 -3.55 -11.12 0.26
CA GLN A 243 -3.89 -9.87 -0.40
C GLN A 243 -2.64 -9.04 -0.69
N SER A 244 -2.43 -8.70 -1.96
CA SER A 244 -1.38 -7.78 -2.39
C SER A 244 -2.00 -6.50 -2.95
N VAL A 245 -1.60 -5.34 -2.43
CA VAL A 245 -2.17 -4.03 -2.75
C VAL A 245 -1.06 -3.06 -3.17
N GLY A 246 -1.24 -2.40 -4.32
CA GLY A 246 -0.41 -1.26 -4.70
C GLY A 246 -0.79 0.01 -3.94
N GLY A 247 0.20 0.85 -3.65
CA GLY A 247 0.01 2.15 -3.01
C GLY A 247 -0.58 3.21 -3.95
N VAL A 248 -1.11 4.27 -3.36
CA VAL A 248 -1.78 5.37 -4.07
C VAL A 248 -0.74 6.34 -4.64
N GLY A 249 -1.00 6.86 -5.85
CA GLY A 249 -0.20 7.91 -6.47
C GLY A 249 -0.50 9.29 -5.88
N GLY A 250 0.49 10.17 -5.79
CA GLY A 250 0.33 11.50 -5.19
C GLY A 250 -0.39 12.47 -6.13
N GLN A 251 -0.95 13.54 -5.59
CA GLN A 251 -1.60 14.57 -6.39
C GLN A 251 -0.56 15.47 -7.07
N GLY A 252 -0.85 15.87 -8.31
CA GLY A 252 -0.22 17.05 -8.89
C GLY A 252 -0.72 18.32 -8.19
N ASN A 253 0.04 19.41 -8.26
CA ASN A 253 -0.34 20.66 -7.58
C ASN A 253 -0.37 21.90 -8.47
N TYR A 254 -1.02 22.94 -7.95
CA TYR A 254 -1.42 24.13 -8.71
C TYR A 254 -0.23 24.93 -9.25
N ALA A 255 -0.45 25.57 -10.40
CA ALA A 255 0.49 26.52 -11.01
C ALA A 255 -0.19 27.86 -11.28
N ASN A 256 0.33 28.94 -10.68
CA ASN A 256 -0.14 30.32 -10.84
C ASN A 256 1.00 31.19 -11.38
N GLY A 257 0.97 31.49 -12.67
CA GLY A 257 1.98 32.33 -13.33
C GLY A 257 1.32 33.50 -14.05
N ASN A 258 1.91 34.69 -14.05
CA ASN A 258 1.31 35.80 -14.79
C ASN A 258 1.42 35.61 -16.31
N ILE A 259 2.43 34.89 -16.80
CA ILE A 259 2.66 34.73 -18.24
C ILE A 259 2.15 33.37 -18.72
N GLU A 260 2.75 32.29 -18.20
CA GLU A 260 2.38 30.92 -18.50
C GLU A 260 2.22 30.09 -17.23
N ALA A 261 1.27 29.16 -17.21
CA ALA A 261 1.11 28.19 -16.14
C ALA A 261 0.91 26.77 -16.66
N ASN A 262 1.67 25.81 -16.13
CA ASN A 262 1.47 24.38 -16.38
C ASN A 262 1.33 23.67 -15.04
N ALA A 263 0.15 23.16 -14.72
CA ALA A 263 -0.08 22.51 -13.44
C ALA A 263 0.60 21.15 -13.35
N GLY A 264 0.84 20.72 -12.12
CA GLY A 264 1.40 19.42 -11.82
C GLY A 264 0.45 18.30 -12.22
N SER A 265 1.01 17.22 -12.78
CA SER A 265 0.28 16.00 -13.09
C SER A 265 0.21 15.09 -11.87
N GLY A 266 -0.86 14.29 -11.78
CA GLY A 266 -0.98 13.25 -10.78
C GLY A 266 0.05 12.14 -10.96
N GLY A 267 0.49 11.57 -9.86
CA GLY A 267 1.40 10.45 -9.83
C GLY A 267 0.70 9.13 -10.19
N ALA A 268 1.44 8.22 -10.84
CA ALA A 268 0.93 6.88 -11.11
C ALA A 268 0.77 6.08 -9.80
N ALA A 269 -0.21 5.20 -9.74
CA ALA A 269 -0.36 4.28 -8.62
C ALA A 269 0.60 3.09 -8.70
N GLY A 270 0.81 2.43 -7.57
CA GLY A 270 1.52 1.16 -7.52
C GLY A 270 0.69 0.01 -8.07
N ALA A 271 1.35 -0.97 -8.69
CA ALA A 271 0.72 -2.23 -9.10
C ALA A 271 0.50 -3.16 -7.90
N GLY A 272 -0.55 -3.98 -7.96
CA GLY A 272 -0.68 -5.14 -7.07
C GLY A 272 0.32 -6.23 -7.43
N GLY A 273 0.82 -6.98 -6.45
CA GLY A 273 1.74 -8.09 -6.66
C GLY A 273 1.04 -9.40 -7.02
N SER A 274 1.80 -10.38 -7.50
CA SER A 274 1.25 -11.72 -7.79
C SER A 274 0.84 -12.42 -6.50
N VAL A 275 -0.31 -13.10 -6.51
CA VAL A 275 -0.80 -13.89 -5.37
C VAL A 275 -1.06 -15.33 -5.81
N THR A 276 -0.36 -16.26 -5.18
CA THR A 276 -0.48 -17.70 -5.45
C THR A 276 -0.83 -18.47 -4.18
N LEU A 277 -1.95 -19.18 -4.19
CA LEU A 277 -2.32 -20.15 -3.16
C LEU A 277 -2.26 -21.56 -3.74
N THR A 278 -1.48 -22.45 -3.14
CA THR A 278 -1.39 -23.85 -3.58
C THR A 278 -1.76 -24.77 -2.42
N SER A 279 -2.77 -25.60 -2.60
CA SER A 279 -3.08 -26.71 -1.69
C SER A 279 -2.64 -28.02 -2.33
N ASN A 280 -1.70 -28.71 -1.70
CA ASN A 280 -1.15 -30.00 -2.15
C ASN A 280 -1.53 -31.08 -1.12
N GLY A 281 -2.78 -31.56 -1.16
CA GLY A 281 -3.33 -32.47 -0.14
C GLY A 281 -3.71 -31.79 1.19
N GLY A 282 -3.68 -30.46 1.27
CA GLY A 282 -4.14 -29.70 2.44
C GLY A 282 -5.66 -29.58 2.52
N SER A 283 -6.18 -29.48 3.74
CA SER A 283 -7.62 -29.34 4.02
C SER A 283 -7.94 -28.02 4.70
N VAL A 284 -8.97 -27.32 4.20
CA VAL A 284 -9.51 -26.09 4.79
C VAL A 284 -11.01 -26.27 5.02
N ALA A 285 -11.43 -26.18 6.26
CA ALA A 285 -12.81 -26.18 6.67
C ALA A 285 -13.18 -24.81 7.24
N MET A 286 -14.25 -24.23 6.72
CA MET A 286 -14.82 -22.98 7.18
C MET A 286 -16.29 -23.16 7.56
N SER A 287 -16.68 -22.48 8.64
CA SER A 287 -18.06 -22.41 9.12
C SER A 287 -18.43 -20.97 9.46
N GLY A 288 -19.71 -20.67 9.63
CA GLY A 288 -20.16 -19.29 9.91
C GLY A 288 -20.38 -18.45 8.64
N TYR A 289 -21.17 -17.40 8.79
CA TYR A 289 -21.72 -16.57 7.72
C TYR A 289 -20.66 -15.79 6.94
N SER A 290 -20.85 -15.66 5.62
CA SER A 290 -20.02 -14.83 4.71
C SER A 290 -18.53 -15.04 4.95
N SER A 291 -18.05 -16.24 4.65
CA SER A 291 -16.66 -16.66 4.83
C SER A 291 -16.09 -17.30 3.57
N ALA A 292 -14.78 -17.20 3.36
CA ALA A 292 -14.09 -17.91 2.28
C ALA A 292 -13.24 -19.07 2.81
N GLY A 293 -13.14 -20.17 2.06
CA GLY A 293 -12.10 -21.17 2.32
C GLY A 293 -10.71 -20.60 2.00
N LEU A 294 -10.48 -20.35 0.71
CA LEU A 294 -9.28 -19.68 0.19
C LEU A 294 -9.66 -18.37 -0.48
N MET A 295 -9.01 -17.28 -0.10
CA MET A 295 -9.20 -15.96 -0.68
C MET A 295 -7.86 -15.38 -1.13
N ALA A 296 -7.75 -15.08 -2.42
CA ALA A 296 -6.57 -14.45 -3.02
C ALA A 296 -6.96 -13.19 -3.78
N GLN A 297 -6.29 -12.07 -3.50
CA GLN A 297 -6.55 -10.80 -4.14
C GLN A 297 -5.27 -10.08 -4.53
N SER A 298 -5.21 -9.61 -5.77
CA SER A 298 -4.22 -8.64 -6.21
C SER A 298 -4.95 -7.37 -6.65
N ILE A 299 -4.61 -6.24 -6.03
CA ILE A 299 -5.31 -4.98 -6.22
C ILE A 299 -4.29 -3.91 -6.59
N GLY A 300 -4.49 -3.25 -7.73
CA GLY A 300 -3.73 -2.06 -8.10
C GLY A 300 -4.16 -0.83 -7.29
N GLY A 301 -3.22 0.07 -7.00
CA GLY A 301 -3.50 1.32 -6.31
C GLY A 301 -4.28 2.32 -7.17
N ALA A 302 -4.86 3.33 -6.52
CA ALA A 302 -5.49 4.46 -7.22
C ALA A 302 -4.44 5.52 -7.58
N ALA A 303 -4.56 6.12 -8.77
CA ALA A 303 -3.64 7.16 -9.20
C ALA A 303 -4.00 8.52 -8.62
N GLY A 304 -3.04 9.44 -8.63
CA GLY A 304 -3.29 10.81 -8.24
C GLY A 304 -3.92 11.64 -9.36
N ASN A 305 -4.59 12.73 -9.00
CA ASN A 305 -5.20 13.67 -9.94
C ASN A 305 -4.21 14.75 -10.38
N GLY A 306 -4.37 15.23 -11.60
CA GLY A 306 -3.74 16.47 -12.06
C GLY A 306 -4.43 17.70 -11.48
N SER A 307 -3.71 18.83 -11.45
CA SER A 307 -4.19 20.05 -10.80
C SER A 307 -4.50 21.19 -11.77
N THR A 308 -5.01 22.29 -11.23
CA THR A 308 -5.46 23.45 -12.02
C THR A 308 -4.33 24.43 -12.30
N ALA A 309 -4.31 24.99 -13.51
CA ALA A 309 -3.39 26.06 -13.89
C ALA A 309 -4.11 27.40 -14.11
N GLY A 310 -3.49 28.49 -13.64
CA GLY A 310 -3.96 29.86 -13.79
C GLY A 310 -2.91 30.79 -14.41
N ALA A 311 -3.22 31.46 -15.52
CA ALA A 311 -2.34 32.48 -16.12
C ALA A 311 -3.06 33.57 -16.93
N LEU A 312 -2.32 34.61 -17.37
CA LEU A 312 -2.89 35.67 -18.24
C LEU A 312 -2.87 35.28 -19.73
N PHE A 313 -1.85 34.56 -20.22
CA PHE A 313 -1.71 34.31 -21.67
C PHE A 313 -1.83 32.83 -22.04
N ARG A 314 -1.14 31.93 -21.34
CA ARG A 314 -1.20 30.49 -21.60
C ARG A 314 -1.32 29.67 -20.34
N ALA A 315 -2.28 28.76 -20.28
CA ALA A 315 -2.38 27.82 -19.16
C ALA A 315 -2.73 26.40 -19.60
N ARG A 316 -2.12 25.41 -18.94
CA ARG A 316 -2.36 23.98 -19.16
C ARG A 316 -2.60 23.25 -17.85
N GLY A 317 -3.72 22.55 -17.75
CA GLY A 317 -4.06 21.72 -16.59
C GLY A 317 -3.14 20.50 -16.49
N GLY A 318 -2.97 19.97 -15.28
CA GLY A 318 -2.17 18.77 -15.04
C GLY A 318 -2.88 17.52 -15.53
N ALA A 319 -2.15 16.53 -16.03
CA ALA A 319 -2.76 15.25 -16.40
C ALA A 319 -3.09 14.41 -15.16
N GLY A 320 -4.08 13.54 -15.25
CA GLY A 320 -4.31 12.48 -14.25
C GLY A 320 -3.19 11.43 -14.29
N GLY A 321 -2.96 10.77 -13.16
CA GLY A 321 -2.04 9.63 -13.08
C GLY A 321 -2.65 8.35 -13.66
N ALA A 322 -1.79 7.40 -14.04
CA ALA A 322 -2.24 6.06 -14.43
C ALA A 322 -2.55 5.19 -13.21
N GLY A 323 -3.67 4.46 -13.24
CA GLY A 323 -4.03 3.49 -12.20
C GLY A 323 -3.07 2.30 -12.16
N GLY A 324 -3.02 1.63 -11.01
CA GLY A 324 -2.16 0.47 -10.82
C GLY A 324 -2.71 -0.76 -11.53
N ASN A 325 -1.87 -1.55 -12.20
CA ASN A 325 -2.29 -2.86 -12.67
C ASN A 325 -2.38 -3.83 -11.49
N ALA A 326 -3.35 -4.76 -11.52
CA ALA A 326 -3.28 -5.92 -10.65
C ALA A 326 -2.28 -6.95 -11.19
N GLY A 327 -1.77 -7.78 -10.28
CA GLY A 327 -0.96 -8.95 -10.60
C GLY A 327 -1.80 -10.19 -10.86
N THR A 328 -1.11 -11.24 -11.30
CA THR A 328 -1.70 -12.58 -11.47
C THR A 328 -2.21 -13.10 -10.13
N VAL A 329 -3.42 -13.66 -10.15
CA VAL A 329 -3.97 -14.42 -9.02
C VAL A 329 -4.19 -15.85 -9.47
N ALA A 330 -3.57 -16.80 -8.77
CA ALA A 330 -3.70 -18.22 -9.05
C ALA A 330 -3.99 -19.01 -7.76
N ILE A 331 -5.01 -19.85 -7.79
CA ILE A 331 -5.32 -20.80 -6.73
C ILE A 331 -5.33 -22.19 -7.35
N THR A 332 -4.48 -23.07 -6.81
CA THR A 332 -4.32 -24.44 -7.30
C THR A 332 -4.61 -25.42 -6.18
N THR A 333 -5.51 -26.37 -6.42
CA THR A 333 -5.83 -27.47 -5.50
C THR A 333 -5.43 -28.78 -6.16
N ASN A 334 -4.40 -29.43 -5.62
CA ASN A 334 -3.87 -30.69 -6.11
C ASN A 334 -4.14 -31.80 -5.10
N ASP A 335 -4.69 -32.90 -5.60
CA ASP A 335 -4.64 -34.17 -4.91
C ASP A 335 -3.21 -34.73 -4.98
N ASN A 336 -2.82 -35.49 -3.98
CA ASN A 336 -1.53 -36.17 -3.97
C ASN A 336 -1.67 -37.61 -3.44
N ALA A 337 -0.55 -38.34 -3.41
CA ALA A 337 -0.54 -39.75 -3.00
C ALA A 337 -0.95 -39.98 -1.54
N ALA A 338 -0.92 -38.93 -0.70
CA ALA A 338 -1.20 -39.00 0.73
C ALA A 338 -2.57 -38.41 1.13
N GLY A 339 -3.25 -37.69 0.23
CA GLY A 339 -4.60 -37.18 0.47
C GLY A 339 -5.18 -36.34 -0.68
N THR A 340 -6.49 -36.10 -0.59
CA THR A 340 -7.26 -35.22 -1.49
C THR A 340 -7.27 -33.80 -0.92
N SER A 341 -6.99 -32.80 -1.76
CA SER A 341 -7.15 -31.39 -1.35
C SER A 341 -8.63 -31.10 -1.12
N SER A 342 -9.00 -30.54 0.03
CA SER A 342 -10.40 -30.33 0.38
C SER A 342 -10.63 -28.92 0.92
N ILE A 343 -11.50 -28.16 0.26
CA ILE A 343 -11.91 -26.82 0.68
C ILE A 343 -13.42 -26.84 0.90
N VAL A 344 -13.85 -26.79 2.15
CA VAL A 344 -15.26 -26.94 2.54
C VAL A 344 -15.72 -25.70 3.29
N THR A 345 -16.77 -25.06 2.79
CA THR A 345 -17.49 -23.99 3.47
C THR A 345 -18.92 -24.42 3.74
N THR A 346 -19.40 -24.20 4.97
CA THR A 346 -20.75 -24.62 5.40
C THR A 346 -21.66 -23.47 5.81
N GLY A 347 -21.15 -22.24 5.83
CA GLY A 347 -21.91 -21.04 6.15
C GLY A 347 -22.76 -20.53 4.98
N ALA A 348 -23.80 -19.76 5.29
CA ALA A 348 -24.56 -19.04 4.27
C ALA A 348 -23.70 -17.93 3.65
N PHE A 349 -23.85 -17.73 2.33
CA PHE A 349 -23.07 -16.76 1.53
C PHE A 349 -21.55 -16.96 1.62
N SER A 350 -21.12 -18.20 1.84
CA SER A 350 -19.71 -18.55 1.92
C SER A 350 -19.18 -19.14 0.63
N ASP A 351 -18.02 -18.65 0.18
CA ASP A 351 -17.33 -19.12 -1.01
C ASP A 351 -16.27 -20.17 -0.66
N GLY A 352 -16.19 -21.27 -1.40
CA GLY A 352 -15.07 -22.21 -1.24
C GLY A 352 -13.74 -21.53 -1.59
N VAL A 353 -13.69 -20.93 -2.78
CA VAL A 353 -12.51 -20.26 -3.33
C VAL A 353 -12.93 -18.91 -3.94
N LEU A 354 -12.26 -17.83 -3.53
CA LEU A 354 -12.41 -16.49 -4.10
C LEU A 354 -11.05 -16.00 -4.61
N ALA A 355 -10.96 -15.72 -5.91
CA ALA A 355 -9.76 -15.21 -6.55
C ALA A 355 -10.10 -13.93 -7.34
N GLN A 356 -9.43 -12.82 -7.05
CA GLN A 356 -9.70 -11.53 -7.72
C GLN A 356 -8.42 -10.78 -8.09
N SER A 357 -8.30 -10.44 -9.37
CA SER A 357 -7.27 -9.53 -9.89
C SER A 357 -7.97 -8.24 -10.31
N ILE A 358 -7.77 -7.16 -9.55
CA ILE A 358 -8.55 -5.92 -9.64
C ILE A 358 -7.61 -4.76 -9.95
N GLY A 359 -7.66 -4.23 -11.18
CA GLY A 359 -6.94 -3.02 -11.54
C GLY A 359 -7.40 -1.81 -10.72
N GLY A 360 -6.49 -0.88 -10.50
CA GLY A 360 -6.74 0.38 -9.81
C GLY A 360 -7.29 1.47 -10.73
N GLY A 361 -7.92 2.48 -10.14
CA GLY A 361 -8.48 3.62 -10.86
C GLY A 361 -7.41 4.61 -11.34
N GLY A 362 -7.61 5.20 -12.52
CA GLY A 362 -6.83 6.33 -13.00
C GLY A 362 -7.22 7.65 -12.34
N GLY A 363 -6.36 8.66 -12.49
CA GLY A 363 -6.58 10.00 -11.96
C GLY A 363 -7.36 10.89 -12.92
N ALA A 364 -8.00 11.92 -12.38
CA ALA A 364 -8.65 12.95 -13.17
C ALA A 364 -7.63 13.99 -13.68
N GLY A 365 -7.83 14.49 -14.91
CA GLY A 365 -7.15 15.66 -15.41
C GLY A 365 -7.59 16.96 -14.73
N GLY A 366 -6.70 17.95 -14.72
CA GLY A 366 -6.88 19.24 -14.07
C GLY A 366 -7.54 20.31 -14.94
N SER A 367 -8.19 21.28 -14.31
CA SER A 367 -8.88 22.39 -15.00
C SER A 367 -7.94 23.56 -15.34
N VAL A 368 -8.44 24.57 -16.04
CA VAL A 368 -7.67 25.77 -16.43
C VAL A 368 -8.48 27.04 -16.23
N SER A 369 -7.83 28.11 -15.76
CA SER A 369 -8.37 29.47 -15.71
C SER A 369 -7.44 30.45 -16.43
N VAL A 370 -7.96 31.24 -17.38
CA VAL A 370 -7.17 32.23 -18.12
C VAL A 370 -7.86 33.60 -18.11
N GLY A 371 -7.15 34.63 -17.63
CA GLY A 371 -7.65 36.01 -17.47
C GLY A 371 -7.29 36.95 -18.62
N GLY A 372 -7.16 36.44 -19.85
CA GLY A 372 -6.53 37.13 -20.97
C GLY A 372 -7.16 38.48 -21.34
N ILE A 373 -6.29 39.50 -21.47
CA ILE A 373 -6.61 40.86 -21.95
C ILE A 373 -6.40 41.01 -23.48
N LEU A 374 -5.88 39.94 -24.12
CA LEU A 374 -5.60 39.75 -25.56
C LEU A 374 -5.82 38.25 -25.93
N ALA A 375 -5.37 37.77 -27.11
CA ALA A 375 -5.49 36.36 -27.51
C ALA A 375 -4.81 35.41 -26.50
N SER A 376 -5.55 34.42 -26.00
CA SER A 376 -5.13 33.51 -24.95
C SER A 376 -5.36 32.04 -25.32
N VAL A 377 -4.59 31.13 -24.70
CA VAL A 377 -4.67 29.68 -24.94
C VAL A 377 -4.85 28.93 -23.62
N ALA A 378 -5.94 28.17 -23.51
CA ALA A 378 -6.24 27.30 -22.37
C ALA A 378 -6.37 25.85 -22.84
N ILE A 379 -5.64 24.93 -22.20
CA ILE A 379 -5.66 23.50 -22.53
C ILE A 379 -5.90 22.69 -21.25
N GLY A 380 -7.05 22.03 -21.12
CA GLY A 380 -7.35 21.14 -19.99
C GLY A 380 -6.32 20.02 -19.81
N GLY A 381 -6.22 19.50 -18.58
CA GLY A 381 -5.54 18.25 -18.31
C GLY A 381 -6.35 17.06 -18.83
N ASN A 382 -5.65 16.00 -19.26
CA ASN A 382 -6.25 14.73 -19.68
C ASN A 382 -6.10 13.67 -18.59
#